data_AF-A0A1G1ZA87-F1
#
_entry.id   AF-A0A1G1ZA87-F1
#
_cell.length_a   1.000
_cell.length_b   1.000
_cell.length_c   1.000
_cell.angle_alpha   90.00
_cell.angle_beta   90.00
_cell.angle_gamma   90.00
#
_symmetry.space_group_name_H-M   'P 1'
#
loop_
_entity.id
_entity.type
_entity.pdbx_description
1 polymer ?
#
loop_
_entity_poly.entity_id
_entity_poly.type
_entity_poly.pdbx_seq_one_letter_code
_entity_poly.pdbx_strand_id
1 'polypeptide(L)'
;MFTTYAGTSPSGYSTVSEGVTGSIVGGYVVSVHGTFNAGNLPTDGYLGTFDRECDPDTSSCPGFYQTWTNYFETGFTWDYVDWGWVYKAGNNGTWLNQDNVAAADSGDITD
;
A
#
# COMPACT_ATOMS: atom_id res chain seq x y z
N MET A 1 -1.85 -10.01 0.07
CA MET A 1 -3.29 -10.33 -0.10
C MET A 1 -4.08 -9.20 0.54
N PHE A 2 -5.33 -8.97 0.13
CA PHE A 2 -6.24 -8.06 0.84
C PHE A 2 -7.60 -8.73 1.01
N THR A 3 -8.38 -8.20 1.96
CA THR A 3 -9.79 -8.51 2.18
C THR A 3 -10.55 -7.19 2.30
N THR A 4 -11.70 -7.07 1.65
CA THR A 4 -12.52 -5.85 1.71
C THR A 4 -13.36 -5.79 2.98
N TYR A 5 -13.66 -4.56 3.39
CA TYR A 5 -14.75 -4.24 4.31
C TYR A 5 -15.99 -3.85 3.49
N ALA A 6 -17.18 -4.09 4.04
CA ALA A 6 -18.41 -3.68 3.37
C ALA A 6 -18.50 -2.15 3.28
N GLY A 7 -18.81 -1.62 2.10
CA GLY A 7 -18.96 -0.17 1.93
C GLY A 7 -19.01 0.27 0.48
N THR A 8 -18.78 1.57 0.27
CA THR A 8 -18.64 2.15 -1.06
C THR A 8 -17.44 1.52 -1.77
N SER A 9 -17.65 1.07 -3.00
CA SER A 9 -16.58 0.57 -3.89
C SER A 9 -15.50 1.64 -4.11
N PRO A 10 -14.25 1.26 -4.44
CA PRO A 10 -13.17 2.22 -4.66
C PRO A 10 -13.46 3.29 -5.73
N SER A 11 -14.24 2.98 -6.76
CA SER A 11 -14.64 3.96 -7.78
C SER A 11 -15.64 5.00 -7.28
N GLY A 12 -16.35 4.71 -6.19
CA GLY A 12 -17.44 5.53 -5.67
C GLY A 12 -18.79 5.33 -6.36
N TYR A 13 -18.88 4.50 -7.41
CA TYR A 13 -20.10 4.33 -8.20
C TYR A 13 -20.97 3.13 -7.79
N SER A 14 -20.44 2.24 -6.94
CA SER A 14 -21.11 1.03 -6.45
C SER A 14 -20.76 0.73 -4.99
N THR A 15 -21.11 -0.46 -4.51
CA THR A 15 -20.70 -1.03 -3.23
C THR A 15 -19.84 -2.28 -3.43
N VAL A 16 -19.08 -2.63 -2.40
CA VAL A 16 -18.39 -3.91 -2.26
C VAL A 16 -18.77 -4.52 -0.92
N SER A 17 -19.03 -5.83 -0.90
CA SER A 17 -19.32 -6.57 0.33
C SER A 17 -18.04 -6.82 1.13
N GLU A 18 -18.22 -7.09 2.42
CA GLU A 18 -17.14 -7.59 3.25
C GLU A 18 -16.68 -8.96 2.76
N GLY A 19 -15.37 -9.21 2.78
CA GLY A 19 -14.83 -10.54 2.50
C GLY A 19 -14.45 -10.80 1.05
N VAL A 20 -14.57 -9.83 0.13
CA VAL A 20 -13.96 -9.95 -1.20
C VAL A 20 -12.44 -9.98 -1.01
N THR A 21 -11.80 -11.03 -1.51
CA THR A 21 -10.36 -11.24 -1.35
C THR A 21 -9.61 -11.05 -2.65
N GLY A 22 -8.35 -10.67 -2.55
CA GLY A 22 -7.54 -10.46 -3.73
C GLY A 22 -6.04 -10.31 -3.48
N SER A 23 -5.34 -9.98 -4.56
CA SER A 23 -3.92 -9.66 -4.53
C SER A 23 -3.72 -8.17 -4.76
N ILE A 24 -2.72 -7.61 -4.08
CA ILE A 24 -2.26 -6.24 -4.28
C ILE A 24 -0.82 -6.31 -4.81
N VAL A 25 -0.52 -5.57 -5.86
CA VAL A 25 0.82 -5.43 -6.40
C VAL A 25 1.07 -3.96 -6.66
N GLY A 26 2.20 -3.44 -6.20
CA GLY A 26 2.51 -2.04 -6.37
C GLY A 26 3.70 -1.62 -5.54
N GLY A 27 3.87 -0.31 -5.42
CA GLY A 27 4.94 0.29 -4.67
C GLY A 27 4.93 1.80 -4.84
N TYR A 28 6.02 2.41 -4.39
CA TYR A 28 6.22 3.84 -4.48
C TYR A 28 7.69 4.15 -4.65
N VAL A 29 7.95 5.32 -5.22
CA VAL A 29 9.25 5.95 -5.29
C VAL A 29 9.20 7.19 -4.41
N VAL A 30 10.20 7.35 -3.56
CA VAL A 30 10.33 8.50 -2.67
C VAL A 30 11.67 9.18 -2.87
N SER A 31 11.69 10.50 -2.69
CA SER A 31 12.91 11.27 -2.47
C SER A 31 13.11 11.40 -0.96
N VAL A 32 14.28 10.98 -0.47
CA VAL A 32 14.60 11.03 0.97
C VAL A 32 15.60 12.15 1.24
N HIS A 33 15.31 12.97 2.24
CA HIS A 33 16.14 14.08 2.69
C HIS A 33 16.63 13.78 4.11
N GLY A 34 17.86 13.32 4.24
CA GLY A 34 18.46 12.97 5.52
C GLY A 34 19.78 12.21 5.36
N THR A 35 20.31 11.75 6.48
CA THR A 35 21.55 10.96 6.50
C THR A 35 21.21 9.47 6.36
N PHE A 36 21.76 8.83 5.33
CA PHE A 36 21.74 7.37 5.22
C PHE A 36 22.68 6.76 6.27
N ASN A 37 22.12 5.90 7.12
CA ASN A 37 22.85 5.17 8.16
C ASN A 37 22.21 3.79 8.34
N ALA A 38 22.76 2.78 7.65
CA ALA A 38 22.26 1.42 7.73
C ALA A 38 22.66 0.69 9.03
N GLY A 39 23.61 1.21 9.82
CA GLY A 39 24.19 0.48 10.95
C GLY A 39 24.70 -0.90 10.53
N ASN A 40 24.11 -1.96 11.10
CA ASN A 40 24.42 -3.36 10.78
C ASN A 40 23.39 -4.02 9.83
N LEU A 41 22.48 -3.24 9.25
CA LEU A 41 21.43 -3.76 8.37
C LEU A 41 22.01 -4.09 6.98
N PRO A 42 21.60 -5.21 6.34
CA PRO A 42 21.92 -5.48 4.94
C PRO A 42 21.41 -4.35 4.05
N THR A 43 22.23 -3.85 3.12
CA THR A 43 21.87 -2.73 2.24
C THR A 43 21.33 -3.17 0.88
N ASP A 44 21.29 -4.48 0.65
CA ASP A 44 20.70 -5.12 -0.51
C ASP A 44 19.91 -6.37 -0.11
N GLY A 45 19.04 -6.82 -1.02
CA GLY A 45 18.26 -8.03 -0.86
C GLY A 45 16.79 -7.79 -0.49
N TYR A 46 16.21 -8.79 0.16
CA TYR A 46 14.78 -8.87 0.47
C TYR A 46 14.54 -8.63 1.95
N LEU A 47 13.76 -7.61 2.30
CA LEU A 47 13.45 -7.29 3.70
C LEU A 47 12.50 -8.30 4.34
N GLY A 48 11.72 -9.03 3.55
CA GLY A 48 10.78 -10.03 4.05
C GLY A 48 9.37 -9.85 3.49
N THR A 49 8.53 -10.85 3.77
CA THR A 49 7.09 -10.79 3.56
C THR A 49 6.46 -10.36 4.87
N PHE A 50 5.67 -9.29 4.84
CA PHE A 50 4.98 -8.79 6.02
C PHE A 50 3.47 -8.75 5.74
N ASP A 51 2.68 -9.28 6.65
CA ASP A 51 1.28 -8.89 6.79
C ASP A 51 1.24 -7.75 7.80
N ARG A 52 0.67 -6.61 7.40
CA ARG A 52 0.61 -5.44 8.28
C ARG A 52 -0.57 -5.49 9.25
N GLU A 53 -1.57 -6.36 8.99
CA GLU A 53 -2.81 -6.50 9.78
C GLU A 53 -3.32 -5.14 10.28
N CYS A 54 -3.34 -4.14 9.40
CA CYS A 54 -3.71 -2.79 9.79
C CYS A 54 -5.18 -2.77 10.17
N ASP A 55 -5.47 -2.25 11.36
CA ASP A 55 -6.82 -1.95 11.79
C ASP A 55 -7.31 -0.72 11.01
N PRO A 56 -8.35 -0.86 10.17
CA PRO A 56 -8.87 0.23 9.37
C PRO A 56 -9.52 1.32 10.23
N ASP A 57 -10.06 0.98 11.41
CA ASP A 57 -10.80 1.91 12.26
C ASP A 57 -9.85 2.86 13.00
N THR A 58 -8.65 2.37 13.33
CA THR A 58 -7.63 3.14 14.06
C THR A 58 -6.47 3.59 13.17
N SER A 59 -6.40 3.12 11.92
CA SER A 59 -5.23 3.28 11.04
C SER A 59 -3.91 2.81 11.67
N SER A 60 -4.01 1.89 12.63
CA SER A 60 -2.87 1.32 13.35
C SER A 60 -2.46 0.02 12.68
N CYS A 61 -1.17 -0.12 12.37
CA CYS A 61 -0.60 -1.37 11.87
C CYS A 61 0.33 -1.93 12.95
N PRO A 62 -0.19 -2.73 13.90
CA PRO A 62 0.60 -3.23 15.02
C PRO A 62 1.73 -4.14 14.55
N GLY A 63 2.85 -4.14 15.29
CA GLY A 63 4.03 -4.93 14.99
C GLY A 63 5.18 -4.12 14.37
N PHE A 64 6.40 -4.59 14.60
CA PHE A 64 7.58 -4.03 13.94
C PHE A 64 7.88 -4.83 12.67
N TYR A 65 7.99 -4.14 11.54
CA TYR A 65 8.51 -4.69 10.30
C TYR A 65 9.60 -3.75 9.77
N GLN A 66 10.69 -4.33 9.30
CA GLN A 66 11.78 -3.58 8.71
C GLN A 66 11.28 -2.89 7.43
N THR A 67 11.50 -1.59 7.33
CA THR A 67 11.21 -0.79 6.14
C THR A 67 12.44 0.02 5.74
N TRP A 68 12.38 0.68 4.58
CA TRP A 68 13.44 1.57 4.13
C TRP A 68 13.71 2.73 5.11
N THR A 69 12.75 3.12 5.96
CA THR A 69 12.94 4.21 6.93
C THR A 69 13.98 3.89 8.00
N ASN A 70 14.20 2.60 8.26
CA ASN A 70 15.20 2.13 9.23
C ASN A 70 16.65 2.36 8.77
N TYR A 71 16.86 2.77 7.51
CA TYR A 71 18.19 3.04 6.93
C TYR A 71 18.59 4.52 7.03
N PHE A 72 17.80 5.34 7.71
CA PHE A 72 18.05 6.77 7.85
C PHE A 72 18.05 7.19 9.32
N GLU A 73 18.86 8.19 9.64
CA GLU A 73 18.89 8.78 10.98
C GLU A 73 17.55 9.44 11.33
N THR A 74 17.23 9.52 12.62
CA THR A 74 16.02 10.19 13.09
C THR A 74 16.00 11.65 12.63
N GLY A 75 14.81 12.12 12.22
CA GLY A 75 14.64 13.48 11.69
C GLY A 75 14.81 13.59 10.16
N PHE A 76 15.02 12.49 9.45
CA PHE A 76 14.87 12.48 7.99
C PHE A 76 13.45 12.88 7.57
N THR A 77 13.32 13.52 6.41
CA THR A 77 12.04 13.75 5.74
C THR A 77 12.02 13.04 4.39
N TRP A 78 10.84 12.91 3.80
CA TRP A 78 10.69 12.27 2.50
C TRP A 78 9.43 12.77 1.80
N ASP A 79 9.47 12.70 0.47
CA ASP A 79 8.36 13.09 -0.40
C ASP A 79 8.11 12.00 -1.43
N TYR A 80 6.83 11.73 -1.72
CA TYR A 80 6.46 10.84 -2.83
C TYR A 80 6.84 11.48 -4.16
N VAL A 81 7.54 10.71 -4.99
CA VAL A 81 7.80 11.06 -6.40
C VAL A 81 6.73 10.46 -7.30
N ASP A 82 6.36 9.21 -7.03
CA ASP A 82 5.34 8.44 -7.75
C ASP A 82 4.89 7.27 -6.85
N TRP A 83 3.64 6.84 -6.96
CA TRP A 83 3.14 5.65 -6.28
C TRP A 83 1.95 5.04 -7.01
N GLY A 84 1.82 3.72 -6.98
CA GLY A 84 0.69 3.02 -7.58
C GLY A 84 0.51 1.60 -7.06
N TRP A 85 -0.75 1.17 -6.99
CA TRP A 85 -1.16 -0.15 -6.54
C TRP A 85 -2.27 -0.69 -7.44
N VAL A 86 -2.14 -1.93 -7.87
CA VAL A 86 -3.16 -2.68 -8.60
C VAL A 86 -3.76 -3.72 -7.67
N TYR A 87 -5.05 -3.59 -7.41
CA TYR A 87 -5.84 -4.51 -6.61
C TYR A 87 -6.62 -5.43 -7.54
N LYS A 88 -6.34 -6.73 -7.47
CA LYS A 88 -6.98 -7.76 -8.32
C LYS A 88 -7.87 -8.64 -7.45
N ALA A 89 -9.18 -8.50 -7.59
CA ALA A 89 -10.20 -9.23 -6.83
C ALA A 89 -10.79 -10.43 -7.61
N GLY A 90 -10.10 -10.91 -8.66
CA GLY A 90 -10.60 -12.01 -9.49
C GLY A 90 -11.85 -11.60 -10.28
N ASN A 91 -12.95 -12.34 -10.09
CA ASN A 91 -14.21 -12.06 -10.79
C ASN A 91 -14.88 -10.76 -10.30
N ASN A 92 -14.44 -10.23 -9.15
CA ASN A 92 -14.95 -9.00 -8.55
C ASN A 92 -14.27 -7.72 -9.09
N GLY A 93 -13.40 -7.86 -10.10
CA GLY A 93 -12.82 -6.71 -10.81
C GLY A 93 -11.37 -6.40 -10.45
N THR A 94 -10.90 -5.27 -10.97
CA THR A 94 -9.55 -4.75 -10.76
C THR A 94 -9.60 -3.25 -10.62
N TRP A 95 -8.96 -2.75 -9.58
CA TRP A 95 -8.84 -1.33 -9.29
C TRP A 95 -7.37 -0.90 -9.30
N LEU A 96 -7.09 0.16 -10.04
CA LEU A 96 -5.81 0.87 -10.11
C LEU A 96 -5.88 2.12 -9.26
N ASN A 97 -5.18 2.09 -8.13
CA ASN A 97 -5.01 3.22 -7.23
C ASN A 97 -3.64 3.85 -7.50
N GLN A 98 -3.61 5.00 -8.16
CA GLN A 98 -2.37 5.68 -8.56
C GLN A 98 -2.57 7.19 -8.51
N ASP A 99 -1.49 7.94 -8.24
CA ASP A 99 -1.51 9.40 -8.13
C ASP A 99 -1.91 10.15 -9.42
N ASN A 100 -1.69 9.54 -10.58
CA ASN A 100 -1.83 10.18 -11.89
C ASN A 100 -2.92 9.55 -12.79
N VAL A 101 -3.84 8.79 -12.21
CA VAL A 101 -4.97 8.17 -12.92
C VAL A 101 -6.29 8.78 -12.44
N ALA A 102 -7.13 9.18 -13.39
CA ALA A 102 -8.45 9.70 -13.05
C ALA A 102 -9.32 8.57 -12.49
N ALA A 103 -10.14 8.86 -11.47
CA ALA A 103 -11.00 7.87 -10.82
C ALA A 103 -11.92 7.12 -11.81
N ALA A 104 -12.34 7.75 -12.90
CA ALA A 104 -13.15 7.12 -13.95
C ALA A 104 -12.37 6.06 -14.76
N ASP A 105 -11.05 6.16 -14.82
CA ASP A 105 -10.16 5.26 -15.55
C ASP A 105 -9.47 4.22 -14.63
N SER A 106 -9.62 4.37 -13.32
CA SER A 106 -9.04 3.50 -12.29
C SER A 106 -9.65 2.09 -12.24
N GLY A 107 -10.76 1.84 -12.93
CA GLY A 107 -11.51 0.59 -12.74
C GLY A 107 -12.16 0.53 -11.35
N ASP A 108 -12.59 -0.67 -10.95
CA ASP A 108 -13.30 -0.86 -9.69
C ASP A 108 -13.20 -2.29 -9.15
N ILE A 109 -13.55 -2.45 -7.87
CA ILE A 109 -13.84 -3.74 -7.24
C ILE A 109 -15.27 -3.70 -6.70
N THR A 110 -16.11 -4.64 -7.15
CA THR A 110 -17.53 -4.76 -6.80
C THR A 110 -17.92 -6.22 -6.58
N ASP A 111 -19.14 -6.47 -6.07
CA ASP A 111 -19.70 -7.81 -5.91
C ASP A 111 -20.14 -8.47 -7.23
#